data_AF-A0A9D8S479-F1
#
_entry.id   AF-A0A9D8S479-F1
#
_cell.length_a   1.000
_cell.length_b   1.000
_cell.length_c   1.000
_cell.angle_alpha   90.00
_cell.angle_beta   90.00
_cell.angle_gamma   90.00
#
_symmetry.space_group_name_H-M   'P 1'
#
loop_
_entity.id
_entity.type
_entity.pdbx_description
1 polymer ?
#
loop_
_entity_poly.entity_id
_entity_poly.type
_entity_poly.pdbx_seq_one_letter_code
_entity_poly.pdbx_strand_id
1 'polypeptide(L)'
;MSNIIKAETPAYSGELTINVNSSLGFIPINNATITISYSGDPDSVVQTLTTNDSGQTSTISLPAPSLSYSTEPSEVMPYAEYNISVSAPGYEPVFISGTEILPDVTAVQPVTMTPIEIESPEAPAEETVVIPDHTLYGEYPPKIPEDEIKPMDESGEIVLSRVVIPEYIIVHDGVPQDPTAKNYYVRYTDYIKNVVSSEIYATWPENTIYANTLVIMSFTLNRVYTEWYRNHHIQVKIYTYIPPDES
;
A
#
# COMPACT_ATOMS: atom_id res chain seq x y z
N MET A 1 31.24 -36.97 13.52
CA MET A 1 31.52 -35.67 12.87
C MET A 1 30.18 -35.08 12.51
N SER A 2 29.73 -34.09 13.28
CA SER A 2 28.42 -33.46 13.09
C SER A 2 28.49 -32.54 11.88
N ASN A 3 27.74 -32.86 10.84
CA ASN A 3 27.47 -31.93 9.75
C ASN A 3 26.52 -30.86 10.28
N ILE A 4 27.09 -29.72 10.66
CA ILE A 4 26.33 -28.50 10.88
C ILE A 4 25.88 -28.06 9.49
N ILE A 5 24.59 -28.19 9.20
CA ILE A 5 23.98 -27.51 8.06
C ILE A 5 24.07 -26.03 8.38
N LYS A 6 25.09 -25.38 7.81
CA LYS A 6 25.17 -23.94 7.74
C LYS A 6 23.97 -23.55 6.87
N ALA A 7 22.92 -22.98 7.46
CA ALA A 7 21.83 -22.40 6.70
C ALA A 7 22.48 -21.45 5.69
N GLU A 8 22.35 -21.75 4.40
CA GLU A 8 22.86 -20.89 3.34
C GLU A 8 22.20 -19.54 3.54
N THR A 9 23.02 -18.52 3.82
CA THR A 9 22.55 -17.13 3.73
C THR A 9 21.97 -16.99 2.32
N PRO A 10 20.72 -16.53 2.18
CA PRO A 10 20.11 -16.41 0.86
C PRO A 10 21.03 -15.58 -0.04
N ALA A 11 21.15 -15.99 -1.32
CA ALA A 11 22.07 -15.33 -2.25
C ALA A 11 21.72 -13.85 -2.48
N TYR A 12 20.45 -13.50 -2.27
CA TYR A 12 19.91 -12.15 -2.37
C TYR A 12 18.95 -11.86 -1.21
N SER A 13 18.86 -10.60 -0.82
CA SER A 13 17.99 -10.17 0.28
C SER A 13 17.48 -8.76 0.07
N GLY A 14 16.28 -8.49 0.57
CA GLY A 14 15.78 -7.14 0.76
C GLY A 14 15.81 -6.75 2.24
N GLU A 15 15.65 -5.47 2.50
CA GLU A 15 15.52 -4.95 3.86
C GLU A 15 14.07 -4.63 4.20
N LEU A 16 13.68 -4.80 5.46
CA LEU A 16 12.36 -4.43 5.97
C LEU A 16 12.51 -3.60 7.25
N THR A 17 11.79 -2.48 7.29
CA THR A 17 11.58 -1.66 8.49
C THR A 17 10.09 -1.46 8.71
N ILE A 18 9.62 -1.61 9.95
CA ILE A 18 8.19 -1.51 10.29
C ILE A 18 7.98 -0.32 11.21
N ASN A 19 7.00 0.52 10.87
CA ASN A 19 6.62 1.71 11.63
C ASN A 19 5.21 1.53 12.19
N VAL A 20 5.05 1.57 13.49
CA VAL A 20 3.79 1.29 14.19
C VAL A 20 3.28 2.54 14.89
N ASN A 21 2.10 3.00 14.47
CA ASN A 21 1.44 4.19 15.01
C ASN A 21 0.01 3.86 15.46
N SER A 22 -0.56 4.69 16.34
CA SER A 22 -1.97 4.61 16.72
C SER A 22 -2.90 5.15 15.63
N SER A 23 -4.14 4.66 15.55
CA SER A 23 -5.19 5.25 14.71
C SER A 23 -5.69 6.61 15.22
N LEU A 24 -5.43 6.97 16.49
CA LEU A 24 -5.82 8.26 17.07
C LEU A 24 -4.96 9.45 16.60
N GLY A 25 -3.95 9.19 15.78
CA GLY A 25 -3.07 10.21 15.19
C GLY A 25 -1.66 9.67 14.98
N PHE A 26 -0.71 10.53 14.64
CA PHE A 26 0.70 10.14 14.45
C PHE A 26 1.45 9.89 15.78
N ILE A 27 0.85 9.07 16.65
CA ILE A 27 1.41 8.69 17.94
C ILE A 27 2.17 7.37 17.74
N PRO A 28 3.50 7.35 17.87
CA PRO A 28 4.27 6.11 17.74
C PRO A 28 3.96 5.16 18.89
N ILE A 29 3.88 3.86 18.59
CA ILE A 29 3.63 2.80 19.59
C ILE A 29 4.95 2.12 19.90
N ASN A 30 5.46 2.32 21.13
CA ASN A 30 6.68 1.66 21.59
C ASN A 30 6.39 0.27 22.17
N ASN A 31 7.40 -0.60 22.16
CA ASN A 31 7.31 -1.98 22.65
C ASN A 31 6.20 -2.83 22.00
N ALA A 32 5.75 -2.48 20.80
CA ALA A 32 4.94 -3.38 19.99
C ALA A 32 5.79 -4.59 19.61
N THR A 33 5.25 -5.78 19.74
CA THR A 33 5.88 -7.03 19.33
C THR A 33 5.45 -7.35 17.90
N ILE A 34 6.43 -7.62 17.05
CA ILE A 34 6.22 -7.94 15.64
C ILE A 34 6.79 -9.32 15.38
N THR A 35 6.00 -10.21 14.79
CA THR A 35 6.48 -11.48 14.26
C THR A 35 6.33 -11.51 12.75
N ILE A 36 7.36 -11.98 12.07
CA ILE A 36 7.44 -12.03 10.61
C ILE A 36 7.58 -13.49 10.21
N SER A 37 6.72 -13.96 9.30
CA SER A 37 6.80 -15.30 8.70
C SER A 37 6.78 -15.20 7.18
N TYR A 38 7.34 -16.20 6.50
CA TYR A 38 7.28 -16.27 5.04
C TYR A 38 5.88 -16.71 4.61
N SER A 39 5.26 -16.07 3.62
CA SER A 39 3.87 -16.37 3.22
C SER A 39 3.68 -17.82 2.76
N GLY A 40 4.71 -18.43 2.18
CA GLY A 40 4.69 -19.85 1.77
C GLY A 40 4.89 -20.85 2.93
N ASP A 41 5.27 -20.40 4.12
CA ASP A 41 5.41 -21.20 5.34
C ASP A 41 4.99 -20.35 6.57
N PRO A 42 3.69 -20.03 6.70
CA PRO A 42 3.20 -19.01 7.64
C PRO A 42 3.34 -19.43 9.10
N ASP A 43 3.42 -20.74 9.39
CA ASP A 43 3.60 -21.29 10.73
C ASP A 43 5.04 -21.11 11.26
N SER A 44 5.98 -20.80 10.37
CA SER A 44 7.39 -20.64 10.69
C SER A 44 7.75 -19.16 10.87
N VAL A 45 7.98 -18.76 12.12
CA VAL A 45 8.45 -17.41 12.44
C VAL A 45 9.90 -17.27 12.03
N VAL A 46 10.14 -16.38 11.07
CA VAL A 46 11.48 -16.01 10.56
C VAL A 46 12.17 -15.07 11.53
N GLN A 47 11.44 -14.08 12.06
CA GLN A 47 12.00 -13.05 12.93
C GLN A 47 10.96 -12.50 13.91
N THR A 48 11.41 -12.14 15.12
CA THR A 48 10.62 -11.36 16.09
C THR A 48 11.34 -10.04 16.38
N LEU A 49 10.62 -8.93 16.30
CA LEU A 49 11.12 -7.58 16.53
C LEU A 49 10.28 -6.84 17.58
N THR A 50 10.82 -5.72 18.04
CA THR A 50 10.14 -4.82 18.96
C THR A 50 10.36 -3.37 18.51
N THR A 51 9.33 -2.54 18.61
CA THR A 51 9.45 -1.11 18.28
C THR A 51 10.15 -0.31 19.38
N ASN A 52 10.93 0.68 18.97
CA ASN A 52 11.54 1.68 19.85
C ASN A 52 10.56 2.81 20.21
N ASP A 53 11.05 3.84 20.91
CA ASP A 53 10.24 5.01 21.33
C ASP A 53 9.69 5.85 20.17
N SER A 54 10.21 5.68 18.96
CA SER A 54 9.70 6.31 17.73
C SER A 54 8.74 5.40 16.96
N GLY A 55 8.35 4.25 17.53
CA GLY A 55 7.43 3.31 16.90
C GLY A 55 8.08 2.50 15.77
N GLN A 56 9.41 2.50 15.68
CA GLN A 56 10.13 1.85 14.56
C GLN A 56 10.87 0.60 15.03
N THR A 57 10.88 -0.43 14.20
CA THR A 57 11.76 -1.58 14.39
C THR A 57 13.19 -1.27 13.96
N SER A 58 14.15 -2.09 14.36
CA SER A 58 15.40 -2.19 13.62
C SER A 58 15.13 -2.70 12.19
N THR A 59 15.91 -2.23 11.23
CA THR A 59 15.92 -2.78 9.88
C THR A 59 16.46 -4.20 9.90
N ILE A 60 15.77 -5.11 9.21
CA ILE A 60 16.19 -6.52 9.06
C ILE A 60 16.39 -6.88 7.60
N SER A 61 17.28 -7.84 7.35
CA SER A 61 17.48 -8.42 6.03
C SER A 61 16.67 -9.72 5.92
N LEU A 62 15.84 -9.82 4.89
CA LEU A 62 14.99 -10.97 4.60
C LEU A 62 15.37 -11.57 3.24
N PRO A 63 15.37 -12.91 3.10
CA PRO A 63 15.54 -13.57 1.80
C PRO A 63 14.62 -12.99 0.72
N ALA A 64 15.19 -12.70 -0.45
CA ALA A 64 14.45 -12.22 -1.62
C ALA A 64 14.93 -12.95 -2.89
N PRO A 65 14.12 -12.96 -3.97
CA PRO A 65 14.53 -13.50 -5.26
C PRO A 65 15.69 -12.70 -5.89
N SER A 66 16.21 -13.20 -7.01
CA SER A 66 17.26 -12.52 -7.77
C SER A 66 16.77 -11.21 -8.38
N LEU A 67 17.60 -10.16 -8.32
CA LEU A 67 17.33 -8.85 -8.94
C LEU A 67 16.98 -8.98 -10.43
N SER A 68 17.63 -9.92 -11.12
CA SER A 68 17.44 -10.17 -12.56
C SER A 68 15.99 -10.44 -12.94
N TYR A 69 15.18 -11.02 -12.04
CA TYR A 69 13.77 -11.31 -12.32
C TYR A 69 12.92 -10.06 -12.46
N SER A 70 13.37 -8.91 -11.92
CA SER A 70 12.68 -7.63 -12.07
C SER A 70 13.19 -6.79 -13.24
N THR A 71 14.44 -6.99 -13.65
CA THR A 71 15.11 -6.14 -14.66
C THR A 71 15.08 -6.74 -16.06
N GLU A 72 14.77 -8.03 -16.19
CA GLU A 72 14.69 -8.76 -17.45
C GLU A 72 13.32 -9.44 -17.56
N PRO A 73 12.81 -9.68 -18.79
CA PRO A 73 11.58 -10.45 -18.98
C PRO A 73 11.69 -11.84 -18.34
N SER A 74 10.85 -12.11 -17.33
CA SER A 74 10.87 -13.33 -16.54
C SER A 74 9.44 -13.72 -16.15
N GLU A 75 9.15 -15.02 -16.13
CA GLU A 75 7.90 -15.55 -15.56
C GLU A 75 8.03 -15.82 -14.05
N VAL A 76 9.24 -15.75 -13.50
CA VAL A 76 9.50 -15.92 -12.07
C VAL A 76 9.25 -14.60 -11.35
N MET A 77 8.46 -14.67 -10.27
CA MET A 77 8.15 -13.54 -9.40
C MET A 77 9.43 -12.90 -8.81
N PRO A 78 9.60 -11.56 -8.90
CA PRO A 78 10.83 -10.87 -8.50
C PRO A 78 10.87 -10.44 -7.03
N TYR A 79 9.81 -10.71 -6.27
CA TYR A 79 9.70 -10.40 -4.85
C TYR A 79 9.35 -11.65 -4.04
N ALA A 80 9.67 -11.62 -2.75
CA ALA A 80 9.20 -12.60 -1.78
C ALA A 80 8.11 -11.96 -0.92
N GLU A 81 7.14 -12.76 -0.50
CA GLU A 81 6.04 -12.30 0.35
C GLU A 81 6.23 -12.74 1.80
N TYR A 82 5.96 -11.82 2.72
CA TYR A 82 6.00 -12.08 4.15
C TYR A 82 4.71 -11.64 4.83
N ASN A 83 4.35 -12.38 5.86
CA ASN A 83 3.26 -12.06 6.76
C ASN A 83 3.82 -11.40 8.02
N ILE A 84 3.14 -10.36 8.50
CA ILE A 84 3.55 -9.56 9.64
C ILE A 84 2.39 -9.55 10.64
N SER A 85 2.62 -10.08 11.84
CA SER A 85 1.68 -9.92 12.96
C SER A 85 2.24 -8.92 13.95
N VAL A 86 1.44 -7.94 14.34
CA VAL A 86 1.80 -6.85 15.25
C VAL A 86 0.86 -6.87 16.45
N SER A 87 1.44 -6.92 17.64
CA SER A 87 0.69 -6.90 18.90
C SER A 87 1.29 -5.87 19.85
N ALA A 88 0.45 -5.06 20.48
CA ALA A 88 0.85 -4.07 21.47
C ALA A 88 -0.16 -4.00 22.62
N PRO A 89 0.27 -3.81 23.87
CA PRO A 89 -0.65 -3.67 25.00
C PRO A 89 -1.65 -2.53 24.81
N GLY A 90 -2.95 -2.80 24.97
CA GLY A 90 -4.01 -1.80 24.84
C GLY A 90 -4.44 -1.51 23.39
N TYR A 91 -3.94 -2.27 22.42
CA TYR A 91 -4.30 -2.15 21.01
C TYR A 91 -4.80 -3.48 20.44
N GLU A 92 -5.70 -3.38 19.47
CA GLU A 92 -6.12 -4.49 18.64
C GLU A 92 -4.92 -5.00 17.82
N PRO A 93 -4.69 -6.33 17.77
CA PRO A 93 -3.61 -6.87 16.98
C PRO A 93 -3.89 -6.64 15.49
N VAL A 94 -2.82 -6.45 14.72
CA VAL A 94 -2.89 -6.25 13.27
C VAL A 94 -2.11 -7.36 12.59
N PHE A 95 -2.74 -8.03 11.62
CA PHE A 95 -2.11 -9.01 10.75
C PHE A 95 -2.06 -8.48 9.32
N ILE A 96 -0.87 -8.44 8.72
CA ILE A 96 -0.63 -8.02 7.36
C ILE A 96 -0.14 -9.23 6.56
N SER A 97 -0.86 -9.59 5.51
CA SER A 97 -0.49 -10.65 4.58
C SER A 97 0.08 -10.07 3.30
N GLY A 98 1.14 -10.66 2.76
CA GLY A 98 1.65 -10.32 1.42
C GLY A 98 2.58 -9.11 1.35
N THR A 99 3.34 -8.81 2.42
CA THR A 99 4.35 -7.74 2.35
C THR A 99 5.47 -8.15 1.39
N GLU A 100 5.62 -7.40 0.31
CA GLU A 100 6.59 -7.67 -0.75
C GLU A 100 8.00 -7.19 -0.38
N ILE A 101 8.97 -8.09 -0.50
CA ILE A 101 10.40 -7.82 -0.29
C ILE A 101 11.16 -8.08 -1.59
N LEU A 102 11.76 -7.01 -2.13
CA LEU A 102 12.62 -7.06 -3.31
C LEU A 102 14.11 -7.02 -2.91
N PRO A 103 15.01 -7.59 -3.72
CA PRO A 103 16.44 -7.57 -3.44
C PRO A 103 17.04 -6.16 -3.47
N ASP A 104 18.01 -5.91 -2.60
CA ASP A 104 18.81 -4.66 -2.52
C ASP A 104 18.01 -3.37 -2.27
N VAL A 105 16.74 -3.48 -1.85
CA VAL A 105 15.88 -2.34 -1.49
C VAL A 105 15.34 -2.47 -0.07
N THR A 106 15.02 -1.34 0.54
CA THR A 106 14.38 -1.28 1.86
C THR A 106 12.88 -1.05 1.72
N ALA A 107 12.10 -2.05 2.09
CA ALA A 107 10.66 -1.93 2.30
C ALA A 107 10.37 -1.23 3.63
N VAL A 108 9.44 -0.29 3.61
CA VAL A 108 8.94 0.38 4.81
C VAL A 108 7.47 0.03 4.96
N GLN A 109 7.14 -0.77 5.97
CA GLN A 109 5.77 -1.18 6.24
C GLN A 109 5.16 -0.30 7.35
N PRO A 110 4.28 0.65 7.02
CA PRO A 110 3.48 1.35 8.02
C PRO A 110 2.39 0.41 8.57
N VAL A 111 2.16 0.50 9.87
CA VAL A 111 1.12 -0.23 10.61
C VAL A 111 0.39 0.77 11.48
N THR A 112 -0.93 0.81 11.35
CA THR A 112 -1.80 1.62 12.21
C THR A 112 -2.57 0.68 13.11
N MET A 113 -2.48 0.86 14.43
CA MET A 113 -3.21 0.02 15.40
C MET A 113 -4.33 0.80 16.07
N THR A 114 -5.48 0.16 16.24
CA THR A 114 -6.64 0.73 16.91
C THR A 114 -6.59 0.43 18.41
N PRO A 115 -6.72 1.45 19.29
CA PRO A 115 -6.80 1.20 20.73
C PRO A 115 -8.04 0.37 21.08
N ILE A 116 -7.89 -0.57 22.01
CA ILE A 116 -9.02 -1.40 22.47
C ILE A 116 -10.00 -0.53 23.25
N GLU A 117 -11.28 -0.59 22.89
CA GLU A 117 -12.34 0.03 23.67
C GLU A 117 -12.58 -0.75 24.97
N ILE A 118 -12.36 -0.08 26.12
CA ILE A 118 -12.44 -0.67 27.47
C ILE A 118 -13.86 -1.19 27.79
N GLU A 119 -14.89 -0.70 27.10
CA GLU A 119 -16.29 -1.03 27.35
C GLU A 119 -16.87 -2.10 26.40
N SER A 120 -16.10 -2.60 25.44
CA SER A 120 -16.58 -3.65 24.52
C SER A 120 -16.55 -5.02 25.22
N PRO A 121 -17.69 -5.74 25.31
CA PRO A 121 -17.75 -7.09 25.87
C PRO A 121 -17.10 -8.17 25.00
N GLU A 122 -16.69 -7.79 23.78
CA GLU A 122 -16.12 -8.69 22.78
C GLU A 122 -14.59 -8.69 22.89
N ALA A 123 -13.97 -9.83 22.58
CA ALA A 123 -12.51 -9.90 22.49
C ALA A 123 -12.03 -8.93 21.39
N PRO A 124 -10.84 -8.29 21.54
CA PRO A 124 -10.27 -7.44 20.51
C PRO A 124 -10.26 -8.19 19.18
N ALA A 125 -10.92 -7.64 18.16
CA ALA A 125 -10.87 -8.21 16.83
C ALA A 125 -9.47 -8.00 16.26
N GLU A 126 -8.92 -9.02 15.60
CA GLU A 126 -7.69 -8.84 14.83
C GLU A 126 -8.02 -8.11 13.53
N GLU A 127 -7.33 -7.01 13.25
CA GLU A 127 -7.44 -6.31 11.98
C GLU A 127 -6.54 -6.99 10.95
N THR A 128 -7.15 -7.55 9.90
CA THR A 128 -6.43 -8.21 8.82
C THR A 128 -6.33 -7.31 7.60
N VAL A 129 -5.10 -7.00 7.19
CA VAL A 129 -4.78 -6.31 5.95
C VAL A 129 -4.20 -7.32 4.97
N VAL A 130 -4.84 -7.50 3.82
CA VAL A 130 -4.33 -8.36 2.75
C VAL A 130 -3.80 -7.47 1.64
N ILE A 131 -2.48 -7.52 1.42
CA ILE A 131 -1.86 -6.89 0.26
C ILE A 131 -2.04 -7.85 -0.92
N PRO A 132 -2.73 -7.42 -1.99
CA PRO A 132 -2.91 -8.27 -3.17
C PRO A 132 -1.62 -8.32 -4.00
N ASP A 133 -1.49 -9.35 -4.82
CA ASP A 133 -0.36 -9.54 -5.73
C ASP A 133 -0.13 -8.32 -6.63
N HIS A 134 1.13 -8.02 -6.94
CA HIS A 134 1.49 -7.00 -7.93
C HIS A 134 0.72 -7.17 -9.25
N THR A 135 0.34 -6.07 -9.91
CA THR A 135 -0.53 -6.09 -11.11
C THR A 135 0.03 -6.85 -12.32
N LEU A 136 1.34 -7.13 -12.29
CA LEU A 136 2.05 -7.91 -13.31
C LEU A 136 1.91 -9.43 -13.10
N TYR A 137 1.44 -9.87 -11.93
CA TYR A 137 1.25 -11.28 -11.56
C TYR A 137 -0.18 -11.61 -11.14
N GLY A 138 -0.90 -10.67 -10.51
CA GLY A 138 -2.29 -10.86 -10.10
C GLY A 138 -3.26 -10.85 -11.27
N GLU A 139 -4.36 -11.60 -11.13
CA GLU A 139 -5.48 -11.58 -12.07
C GLU A 139 -6.44 -10.44 -11.70
N TYR A 140 -6.31 -9.32 -12.41
CA TYR A 140 -7.14 -8.14 -12.21
C TYR A 140 -8.23 -8.05 -13.29
N PRO A 141 -9.44 -7.52 -12.96
CA PRO A 141 -10.46 -7.29 -13.96
C PRO A 141 -9.93 -6.47 -15.15
N PRO A 142 -10.27 -6.84 -16.39
CA PRO A 142 -9.74 -6.16 -17.56
C PRO A 142 -10.11 -4.68 -17.49
N LYS A 143 -9.13 -3.82 -17.79
CA LYS A 143 -9.38 -2.39 -17.91
C LYS A 143 -10.49 -2.17 -18.94
N ILE A 144 -11.56 -1.50 -18.52
CA ILE A 144 -12.66 -1.15 -19.41
C ILE A 144 -12.06 -0.27 -20.51
N PRO A 145 -12.21 -0.64 -21.80
CA PRO A 145 -11.71 0.17 -22.90
C PRO A 145 -12.32 1.55 -22.84
N GLU A 146 -11.47 2.53 -23.08
CA GLU A 146 -11.82 3.92 -22.96
C GLU A 146 -11.63 4.61 -24.30
N ASP A 147 -12.60 5.44 -24.70
CA ASP A 147 -12.45 6.23 -25.93
C ASP A 147 -11.17 7.06 -25.87
N GLU A 148 -10.41 7.03 -26.97
CA GLU A 148 -9.16 7.79 -27.13
C GLU A 148 -9.39 9.30 -26.97
N ILE A 149 -10.58 9.75 -27.36
CA ILE A 149 -11.02 11.14 -27.24
C ILE A 149 -12.21 11.17 -26.29
N LYS A 150 -12.02 11.80 -25.13
CA LYS A 150 -13.14 12.10 -24.23
C LYS A 150 -13.90 13.30 -24.77
N PRO A 151 -15.25 13.23 -24.89
CA PRO A 151 -16.03 14.41 -25.22
C PRO A 151 -15.84 15.45 -24.11
N MET A 152 -15.53 16.69 -24.50
CA MET A 152 -15.58 17.83 -23.59
C MET A 152 -16.96 18.44 -23.73
N ASP A 153 -17.87 18.10 -22.82
CA ASP A 153 -19.21 18.68 -22.86
C ASP A 153 -19.13 20.17 -22.46
N GLU A 154 -19.39 21.07 -23.42
CA GLU A 154 -19.31 22.52 -23.21
C GLU A 154 -20.48 23.06 -22.37
N SER A 155 -21.52 22.26 -22.13
CA SER A 155 -22.73 22.69 -21.45
C SER A 155 -22.96 21.97 -20.13
N GLY A 156 -22.50 22.57 -19.03
CA GLY A 156 -23.17 22.42 -17.73
C GLY A 156 -22.40 21.78 -16.59
N GLU A 157 -21.10 21.53 -16.69
CA GLU A 157 -20.34 20.88 -15.62
C GLU A 157 -19.10 21.68 -15.20
N ILE A 158 -18.84 21.70 -13.89
CA ILE A 158 -17.77 22.51 -13.29
C ILE A 158 -16.44 21.78 -13.53
N VAL A 159 -15.89 21.91 -14.73
CA VAL A 159 -14.45 21.69 -14.92
C VAL A 159 -13.75 22.70 -14.02
N LEU A 160 -12.88 22.22 -13.13
CA LEU A 160 -12.14 23.11 -12.23
C LEU A 160 -11.40 24.14 -13.09
N SER A 161 -11.71 25.42 -12.87
CA SER A 161 -11.11 26.54 -13.63
C SER A 161 -9.60 26.67 -13.44
N ARG A 162 -9.05 25.94 -12.46
CA ARG A 162 -7.63 25.88 -12.13
C ARG A 162 -7.21 24.45 -11.79
N VAL A 163 -5.97 24.14 -12.16
CA VAL A 163 -5.27 22.92 -11.77
C VAL A 163 -5.00 23.00 -10.25
N VAL A 164 -5.63 22.13 -9.48
CA VAL A 164 -5.47 21.98 -8.02
C VAL A 164 -5.20 20.51 -7.72
N ILE A 165 -4.11 20.24 -7.00
CA ILE A 165 -3.84 18.90 -6.48
C ILE A 165 -4.82 18.66 -5.32
N PRO A 166 -5.63 17.58 -5.37
CA PRO A 166 -6.57 17.30 -4.29
C PRO A 166 -5.81 16.94 -3.01
N GLU A 167 -6.39 17.27 -1.87
CA GLU A 167 -5.83 16.86 -0.57
C GLU A 167 -6.07 15.36 -0.34
N TYR A 168 -7.26 14.87 -0.70
CA TYR A 168 -7.68 13.47 -0.53
C TYR A 168 -8.28 12.88 -1.81
N ILE A 169 -8.04 11.59 -2.01
CA ILE A 169 -8.70 10.70 -2.97
C ILE A 169 -9.61 9.76 -2.18
N ILE A 170 -10.85 9.59 -2.63
CA ILE A 170 -11.74 8.58 -2.05
C ILE A 170 -11.57 7.28 -2.84
N VAL A 171 -11.16 6.23 -2.14
CA VAL A 171 -11.05 4.88 -2.68
C VAL A 171 -12.27 4.09 -2.24
N HIS A 172 -12.95 3.48 -3.21
CA HIS A 172 -14.09 2.62 -2.98
C HIS A 172 -13.64 1.15 -2.94
N ASP A 173 -13.93 0.46 -1.84
CA ASP A 173 -13.45 -0.89 -1.53
C ASP A 173 -14.30 -1.99 -2.16
N GLY A 174 -14.58 -1.85 -3.45
CA GLY A 174 -15.50 -2.73 -4.14
C GLY A 174 -15.71 -2.33 -5.59
N VAL A 175 -16.52 -3.12 -6.29
CA VAL A 175 -16.92 -2.76 -7.66
C VAL A 175 -17.73 -1.47 -7.62
N PRO A 176 -17.64 -0.59 -8.64
CA PRO A 176 -18.24 0.74 -8.59
C PRO A 176 -19.75 0.80 -8.34
N GLN A 177 -20.47 -0.31 -8.53
CA GLN A 177 -21.91 -0.43 -8.32
C GLN A 177 -22.29 -1.01 -6.96
N ASP A 178 -21.34 -1.40 -6.11
CA ASP A 178 -21.61 -1.97 -4.79
C ASP A 178 -21.78 -0.86 -3.74
N PRO A 179 -23.02 -0.52 -3.32
CA PRO A 179 -23.22 0.54 -2.33
C PRO A 179 -22.82 0.13 -0.91
N THR A 180 -22.50 -1.15 -0.68
CA THR A 180 -22.13 -1.68 0.64
C THR A 180 -20.63 -1.61 0.90
N ALA A 181 -19.83 -1.44 -0.15
CA ALA A 181 -18.39 -1.29 -0.05
C ALA A 181 -18.00 0.03 0.64
N LYS A 182 -16.98 -0.05 1.48
CA LYS A 182 -16.50 1.07 2.29
C LYS A 182 -15.78 2.10 1.43
N ASN A 183 -15.86 3.35 1.83
CA ASN A 183 -15.09 4.44 1.22
C ASN A 183 -13.96 4.86 2.16
N TYR A 184 -12.74 4.90 1.65
CA TYR A 184 -11.55 5.36 2.37
C TYR A 184 -11.10 6.72 1.86
N TYR A 185 -10.83 7.64 2.78
CA TYR A 185 -10.27 8.95 2.46
C TYR A 185 -8.74 8.84 2.59
N VAL A 186 -8.06 8.75 1.46
CA VAL A 186 -6.61 8.58 1.39
C VAL A 186 -5.99 9.89 0.94
N ARG A 187 -4.90 10.34 1.58
CA ARG A 187 -4.19 11.52 1.11
C ARG A 187 -3.72 11.28 -0.32
N TYR A 188 -3.81 12.29 -1.19
CA TYR A 188 -3.42 12.14 -2.60
C TYR A 188 -2.01 11.56 -2.76
N THR A 189 -1.05 12.02 -1.95
CA THR A 189 0.32 11.52 -1.99
C THR A 189 0.43 10.05 -1.61
N ASP A 190 -0.37 9.58 -0.66
CA ASP A 190 -0.31 8.19 -0.20
C ASP A 190 -1.06 7.27 -1.17
N TYR A 191 -2.14 7.76 -1.78
CA TYR A 191 -2.78 7.08 -2.91
C TYR A 191 -1.79 6.85 -4.06
N ILE A 192 -1.06 7.89 -4.49
CA ILE A 192 -0.06 7.75 -5.57
C ILE A 192 1.06 6.79 -5.18
N LYS A 193 1.58 6.86 -3.94
CA LYS A 193 2.61 5.92 -3.47
C LYS A 193 2.13 4.47 -3.54
N ASN A 194 0.92 4.20 -3.04
CA ASN A 194 0.36 2.85 -3.00
C ASN A 194 0.11 2.30 -4.41
N VAL A 195 -0.41 3.12 -5.32
CA VAL A 195 -0.60 2.72 -6.73
C VAL A 195 0.75 2.45 -7.39
N VAL A 196 1.74 3.33 -7.19
CA VAL A 196 3.09 3.14 -7.73
C VAL A 196 3.72 1.85 -7.22
N SER A 197 3.60 1.54 -5.93
CA SER A 197 4.18 0.31 -5.36
C SER A 197 3.50 -0.97 -5.86
N SER A 198 2.24 -0.91 -6.29
CA SER A 198 1.52 -2.06 -6.84
C SER A 198 1.71 -2.26 -8.35
N GLU A 199 2.24 -1.26 -9.05
CA GLU A 199 2.38 -1.24 -10.51
C GLU A 199 3.83 -1.29 -10.99
N ILE A 200 4.79 -0.92 -10.14
CA ILE A 200 6.20 -0.71 -10.51
C ILE A 200 7.11 -1.30 -9.44
N TYR A 201 8.11 -2.08 -9.87
CA TYR A 201 9.15 -2.57 -8.97
C TYR A 201 10.13 -1.47 -8.55
N ALA A 202 10.41 -1.40 -7.25
CA ALA A 202 11.38 -0.48 -6.67
C ALA A 202 12.82 -0.70 -7.15
N THR A 203 13.10 -1.85 -7.77
CA THR A 203 14.40 -2.23 -8.34
C THR A 203 14.65 -1.64 -9.73
N TRP A 204 13.65 -1.01 -10.34
CA TRP A 204 13.80 -0.41 -11.66
C TRP A 204 14.66 0.86 -11.64
N PRO A 205 15.27 1.23 -12.77
CA PRO A 205 16.04 2.47 -12.88
C PRO A 205 15.23 3.69 -12.43
N GLU A 206 15.89 4.63 -11.75
CA GLU A 206 15.25 5.81 -11.15
C GLU A 206 14.43 6.62 -12.18
N ASN A 207 14.95 6.80 -13.39
CA ASN A 207 14.25 7.47 -14.49
C ASN A 207 12.98 6.73 -14.93
N THR A 208 12.98 5.39 -14.89
CA THR A 208 11.80 4.57 -15.18
C THR A 208 10.75 4.74 -14.09
N ILE A 209 11.15 4.74 -12.81
CA ILE A 209 10.26 4.99 -11.68
C ILE A 209 9.63 6.38 -11.79
N TYR A 210 10.43 7.42 -12.06
CA TYR A 210 9.92 8.78 -12.26
C TYR A 210 8.95 8.86 -13.42
N ALA A 211 9.30 8.30 -14.58
CA ALA A 211 8.45 8.37 -15.77
C ALA A 211 7.08 7.72 -15.52
N ASN A 212 7.04 6.52 -14.95
CA ASN A 212 5.78 5.84 -14.67
C ASN A 212 4.98 6.53 -13.55
N THR A 213 5.65 7.05 -12.51
CA THR A 213 5.00 7.85 -11.48
C THR A 213 4.32 9.09 -12.07
N LEU A 214 5.01 9.80 -12.98
CA LEU A 214 4.43 10.96 -13.68
C LEU A 214 3.23 10.58 -14.55
N VAL A 215 3.26 9.41 -15.20
CA VAL A 215 2.11 8.90 -15.97
C VAL A 215 0.93 8.60 -15.05
N ILE A 216 1.15 7.91 -13.93
CA ILE A 216 0.11 7.62 -12.92
C ILE A 216 -0.49 8.92 -12.39
N MET A 217 0.35 9.87 -11.96
CA MET A 217 -0.11 11.18 -11.49
C MET A 217 -0.93 11.93 -12.54
N SER A 218 -0.46 11.93 -13.79
CA SER A 218 -1.15 12.59 -14.91
C SER A 218 -2.51 11.97 -15.16
N PHE A 219 -2.59 10.64 -15.15
CA PHE A 219 -3.84 9.90 -15.31
C PHE A 219 -4.82 10.18 -14.16
N THR A 220 -4.37 10.05 -12.91
CA THR A 220 -5.20 10.32 -11.73
C THR A 220 -5.74 11.75 -11.73
N LEU A 221 -4.88 12.74 -11.98
CA LEU A 221 -5.31 14.15 -12.02
C LEU A 221 -6.25 14.43 -13.20
N ASN A 222 -6.02 13.82 -14.37
CA ASN A 222 -6.93 13.97 -15.51
C ASN A 222 -8.35 13.49 -15.16
N ARG A 223 -8.49 12.38 -14.42
CA ARG A 223 -9.80 11.89 -13.95
C ARG A 223 -10.50 12.85 -13.00
N VAL A 224 -9.73 13.49 -12.12
CA VAL A 224 -10.24 14.49 -11.18
C VAL A 224 -10.75 15.72 -11.94
N TYR A 225 -9.95 16.27 -12.86
CA TYR A 225 -10.30 17.51 -13.57
C TYR A 225 -11.45 17.38 -14.55
N THR A 226 -11.60 16.21 -15.17
CA THR A 226 -12.69 15.93 -16.12
C THR A 226 -13.96 15.43 -15.43
N GLU A 227 -13.97 15.38 -14.09
CA GLU A 227 -15.01 14.74 -13.27
C GLU A 227 -15.45 13.38 -13.83
N TRP A 228 -14.51 12.63 -14.42
CA TRP A 228 -14.82 11.54 -15.35
C TRP A 228 -15.75 10.50 -14.74
N TYR A 229 -15.52 10.12 -13.48
CA TYR A 229 -16.35 9.15 -12.78
C TYR A 229 -17.77 9.67 -12.51
N ARG A 230 -17.93 10.94 -12.14
CA ARG A 230 -19.24 11.56 -11.93
C ARG A 230 -20.06 11.55 -13.21
N ASN A 231 -19.44 11.89 -14.33
CA ASN A 231 -20.03 11.87 -15.67
C ASN A 231 -20.53 10.50 -16.12
N HIS A 232 -19.92 9.43 -15.61
CA HIS A 232 -20.30 8.06 -15.96
C HIS A 232 -21.20 7.43 -14.89
N HIS A 233 -21.82 8.24 -14.02
CA HIS A 233 -22.65 7.80 -12.89
C HIS A 233 -21.96 6.82 -11.94
N ILE A 234 -20.62 6.84 -11.92
CA ILE A 234 -19.80 6.09 -10.98
C ILE A 234 -19.57 6.98 -9.76
N GLN A 235 -20.03 6.57 -8.58
CA GLN A 235 -19.93 7.38 -7.36
C GLN A 235 -18.50 7.40 -6.80
N VAL A 236 -17.64 8.25 -7.35
CA VAL A 236 -16.42 8.71 -6.65
C VAL A 236 -16.65 10.15 -6.23
N LYS A 237 -16.82 10.37 -4.92
CA LYS A 237 -16.86 11.74 -4.38
C LYS A 237 -15.40 12.19 -4.21
N ILE A 238 -14.97 13.25 -4.89
CA ILE A 238 -13.65 13.84 -4.67
C ILE A 238 -13.91 15.20 -4.02
N TYR A 239 -13.41 15.39 -2.81
CA TYR A 239 -13.48 16.70 -2.15
C TYR A 239 -12.19 17.45 -2.46
N THR A 240 -12.28 18.40 -3.39
CA THR A 240 -11.29 19.48 -3.50
C THR A 240 -11.64 20.55 -2.48
N TYR A 241 -10.86 20.65 -1.40
CA TYR A 241 -10.92 21.82 -0.53
C TYR A 241 -10.34 23.00 -1.31
N ILE A 242 -11.22 23.90 -1.74
CA ILE A 242 -10.84 25.22 -2.22
C ILE A 242 -10.98 26.15 -1.01
N PRO A 243 -9.89 26.66 -0.42
CA PRO A 243 -10.01 27.69 0.61
C PRO A 243 -10.78 28.89 0.04
N PRO A 244 -11.73 29.48 0.79
CA PRO A 244 -12.37 30.71 0.37
C PRO A 244 -11.30 31.79 0.24
N ASP A 245 -11.26 32.46 -0.92
CA ASP A 245 -10.38 33.59 -1.16
C ASP A 245 -10.67 34.65 -0.08
N GLU A 246 -9.64 35.03 0.71
CA GLU A 246 -9.73 36.19 1.60
C GLU A 246 -9.87 37.45 0.73
N SER A 247 -11.10 37.95 0.62
CA SER A 247 -11.43 39.29 0.11
C SER A 247 -11.95 40.18 1.23
#